data_AF-A0A8J3I6R9-F1
#
_entry.id   AF-A0A8J3I6R9-F1
#
_cell.length_a   1.000
_cell.length_b   1.000
_cell.length_c   1.000
_cell.angle_alpha   90.00
_cell.angle_beta   90.00
_cell.angle_gamma   90.00
#
_symmetry.space_group_name_H-M   'P 1'
#
loop_
_entity.id
_entity.type
_entity.pdbx_description
1 polymer ?
#
loop_
_entity_poly.entity_id
_entity_poly.type
_entity_poly.pdbx_seq_one_letter_code
_entity_poly.pdbx_strand_id
1 'polypeptide(L)'
;MITCYLRYVIDPYKVTDFETYARLWIPLVNRFGGTHHGYFLPHEGANNIAFALFSFPSLTAYEIYRERILTDEECQAAFAFAETTRCILSYERTFLRPVFEGESRNAEQIQWAAQLREIPQTFRNALRAGDEQIFRHRPAAGEWSAIEVVGHMIDKMSHWSRRVERIAYEKRPTLPGYDQDAEVLEHGYQQADPAVLFEDLQQQCERFAALVAALPSSALPREGIHGEYGPMTLQQCIQAPLESVAEHIEQLHTAQQVALAEHAEE
;
A
#
# COMPACT_ATOMS: atom_id res chain seq x y z
N MET A 1 -6.72 -2.18 -23.46
CA MET A 1 -5.39 -1.70 -23.88
C MET A 1 -4.57 -2.89 -24.35
N ILE A 2 -3.82 -2.70 -25.43
CA ILE A 2 -2.88 -3.69 -26.00
C ILE A 2 -1.51 -3.02 -26.18
N THR A 3 -0.45 -3.82 -26.16
CA THR A 3 0.91 -3.36 -26.48
C THR A 3 1.39 -4.07 -27.74
N CYS A 4 1.71 -3.30 -28.76
CA CYS A 4 2.45 -3.78 -29.92
C CYS A 4 3.93 -3.88 -29.56
N TYR A 5 4.47 -5.08 -29.68
CA TYR A 5 5.89 -5.40 -29.56
C TYR A 5 6.46 -5.62 -30.95
N LEU A 6 7.52 -4.88 -31.28
CA LEU A 6 8.29 -5.07 -32.50
C LEU A 6 9.69 -5.52 -32.13
N ARG A 7 10.13 -6.62 -32.74
CA ARG A 7 11.50 -7.09 -32.70
C ARG A 7 12.12 -6.90 -34.08
N TYR A 8 13.15 -6.07 -34.17
CA TYR A 8 13.87 -5.78 -35.41
C TYR A 8 15.18 -6.57 -35.44
N VAL A 9 15.51 -7.10 -36.61
CA VAL A 9 16.88 -7.44 -37.00
C VAL A 9 17.38 -6.27 -37.84
N ILE A 10 18.42 -5.59 -37.37
CA ILE A 10 19.00 -4.41 -38.00
C ILE A 10 20.38 -4.71 -38.58
N ASP A 11 20.86 -3.89 -39.52
CA ASP A 11 22.24 -3.94 -39.95
C ASP A 11 23.15 -3.41 -38.81
N PRO A 12 24.08 -4.21 -38.27
CA PRO A 12 24.92 -3.80 -37.14
C PRO A 12 25.86 -2.63 -37.47
N TYR A 13 26.07 -2.32 -38.76
CA TYR A 13 26.86 -1.16 -39.19
C TYR A 13 26.01 0.10 -39.40
N LYS A 14 24.69 0.01 -39.27
CA LYS A 14 23.73 1.11 -39.48
C LYS A 14 22.87 1.39 -38.25
N VAL A 15 23.41 1.13 -37.06
CA VAL A 15 22.72 1.39 -35.79
C VAL A 15 22.34 2.87 -35.66
N THR A 16 23.21 3.78 -36.08
CA THR A 16 22.93 5.23 -36.07
C THR A 16 21.76 5.60 -36.98
N ASP A 17 21.66 5.01 -38.18
CA ASP A 17 20.52 5.22 -39.07
C ASP A 17 19.23 4.68 -38.43
N PHE A 18 19.28 3.48 -37.83
CA PHE A 18 18.13 2.93 -37.13
C PHE A 18 17.72 3.78 -35.92
N GLU A 19 18.67 4.37 -35.20
CA GLU A 19 18.37 5.33 -34.12
C GLU A 19 17.66 6.58 -34.65
N THR A 20 18.08 7.12 -35.79
CA THR A 20 17.37 8.22 -36.46
C THR A 20 15.94 7.81 -36.82
N TYR A 21 15.76 6.63 -37.44
CA TYR A 21 14.44 6.08 -37.75
C TYR A 21 13.57 5.94 -36.48
N ALA A 22 14.13 5.42 -35.39
CA ALA A 22 13.44 5.26 -34.12
C ALA A 22 12.96 6.61 -33.54
N ARG A 23 13.82 7.62 -33.57
CA ARG A 23 13.50 8.98 -33.09
C ARG A 23 12.38 9.63 -33.90
N LEU A 24 12.26 9.33 -35.20
CA LEU A 24 11.13 9.78 -36.03
C LEU A 24 9.80 9.16 -35.58
N TRP A 25 9.79 7.85 -35.27
CA TRP A 25 8.54 7.13 -34.97
C TRP A 25 7.93 7.42 -33.60
N ILE A 26 8.73 7.74 -32.58
CA ILE A 26 8.25 8.00 -31.22
C ILE A 26 7.14 9.08 -31.20
N PRO A 27 7.36 10.31 -31.72
CA PRO A 27 6.32 11.34 -31.72
C PRO A 27 5.15 10.99 -32.65
N LEU A 28 5.39 10.30 -33.77
CA LEU A 28 4.34 9.91 -34.71
C LEU A 28 3.32 8.98 -34.06
N VAL A 29 3.78 7.91 -33.39
CA VAL A 29 2.88 6.98 -32.69
C VAL A 29 2.05 7.71 -31.63
N ASN A 30 2.67 8.62 -30.88
CA ASN A 30 1.96 9.43 -29.89
C ASN A 30 0.91 10.36 -30.54
N ARG A 31 1.24 11.00 -31.66
CA ARG A 31 0.33 11.87 -32.44
C ARG A 31 -0.91 11.11 -32.92
N PHE A 32 -0.78 9.82 -33.24
CA PHE A 32 -1.89 8.97 -33.67
C PHE A 32 -2.64 8.25 -32.54
N GLY A 33 -2.48 8.71 -31.29
CA GLY A 33 -3.24 8.20 -30.14
C GLY A 33 -2.68 6.91 -29.53
N GLY A 34 -1.46 6.53 -29.92
CA GLY A 34 -0.69 5.51 -29.21
C GLY A 34 0.09 6.11 -28.03
N THR A 35 0.66 5.24 -27.20
CA THR A 35 1.64 5.62 -26.18
C THR A 35 2.92 4.86 -26.45
N HIS A 36 3.98 5.55 -26.88
CA HIS A 36 5.26 4.93 -27.18
C HIS A 36 6.09 4.71 -25.92
N HIS A 37 6.57 3.49 -25.70
CA HIS A 37 7.35 3.09 -24.51
C HIS A 37 8.86 3.09 -24.74
N GLY A 38 9.29 3.31 -25.98
CA GLY A 38 10.68 3.50 -26.36
C GLY A 38 11.13 2.53 -27.45
N TYR A 39 12.25 2.90 -28.08
CA TYR A 39 13.07 1.97 -28.85
C TYR A 39 14.26 1.57 -28.00
N PHE A 40 14.63 0.30 -28.04
CA PHE A 40 15.73 -0.28 -27.29
C PHE A 40 16.76 -0.80 -28.28
N LEU A 41 17.89 -0.10 -28.38
CA LEU A 41 19.00 -0.45 -29.27
C LEU A 41 19.91 -1.50 -28.64
N PRO A 42 20.70 -2.23 -29.45
CA PRO A 42 21.77 -3.06 -28.93
C PRO A 42 22.72 -2.27 -28.01
N HIS A 43 23.02 -2.82 -26.84
CA HIS A 43 24.05 -2.29 -25.93
C HIS A 43 24.97 -3.40 -25.44
N GLU A 44 24.37 -4.46 -24.87
CA GLU A 44 25.06 -5.70 -24.46
C GLU A 44 24.23 -6.92 -24.95
N GLY A 45 24.90 -7.93 -25.51
CA GLY A 45 24.25 -9.09 -26.15
C GLY A 45 24.27 -9.04 -27.68
N ALA A 46 23.14 -9.36 -28.33
CA ALA A 46 23.05 -9.37 -29.79
C ALA A 46 23.20 -7.95 -30.36
N ASN A 47 24.24 -7.72 -31.16
CA ASN A 47 24.58 -6.40 -31.71
C ASN A 47 23.66 -5.94 -32.86
N ASN A 48 22.68 -6.76 -33.24
CA ASN A 48 21.82 -6.54 -34.40
C ASN A 48 20.33 -6.67 -34.06
N ILE A 49 19.95 -6.75 -32.78
CA ILE A 49 18.55 -6.86 -32.35
C ILE A 49 18.13 -5.58 -31.64
N ALA A 50 17.05 -4.96 -32.14
CA ALA A 50 16.43 -3.81 -31.50
C ALA A 50 14.95 -4.08 -31.23
N PHE A 51 14.37 -3.37 -30.27
CA PHE A 51 12.97 -3.51 -29.90
C PHE A 51 12.24 -2.17 -29.96
N ALA A 52 10.94 -2.22 -30.23
CA ALA A 52 10.03 -1.10 -29.97
C ALA A 52 8.76 -1.61 -29.30
N LEU A 53 8.30 -0.86 -28.30
CA LEU A 53 7.03 -1.14 -27.62
C LEU A 53 6.16 0.11 -27.64
N PHE A 54 4.90 -0.05 -27.97
CA PHE A 54 3.91 1.02 -27.87
C PHE A 54 2.51 0.46 -27.65
N SER A 55 1.68 1.20 -26.91
CA SER A 55 0.32 0.78 -26.55
C SER A 55 -0.76 1.55 -27.29
N PHE A 56 -1.89 0.87 -27.53
CA PHE A 56 -3.14 1.48 -27.98
C PHE A 56 -4.31 1.02 -27.10
N PRO A 57 -5.41 1.80 -27.00
CA PRO A 57 -6.59 1.41 -26.22
C PRO A 57 -7.18 0.04 -26.60
N SER A 58 -7.15 -0.31 -27.89
CA SER A 58 -7.68 -1.57 -28.43
C SER A 58 -6.99 -1.94 -29.75
N LEU A 59 -7.24 -3.15 -30.25
CA LEU A 59 -6.77 -3.59 -31.57
C LEU A 59 -7.35 -2.73 -32.70
N THR A 60 -8.63 -2.36 -32.59
CA THR A 60 -9.29 -1.44 -33.54
C THR A 60 -8.62 -0.07 -33.61
N ALA A 61 -8.22 0.50 -32.46
CA ALA A 61 -7.50 1.78 -32.44
C ALA A 61 -6.13 1.68 -33.15
N TYR A 62 -5.45 0.55 -32.97
CA TYR A 62 -4.20 0.26 -33.68
C TYR A 62 -4.40 0.08 -35.19
N GLU A 63 -5.47 -0.58 -35.64
CA GLU A 63 -5.79 -0.77 -37.06
C GLU A 63 -6.06 0.56 -37.76
N ILE A 64 -6.83 1.46 -37.12
CA ILE A 64 -7.05 2.82 -37.61
C ILE A 64 -5.74 3.59 -37.75
N TYR A 65 -4.86 3.48 -36.74
CA TYR A 65 -3.51 4.06 -36.83
C TYR A 65 -2.74 3.52 -38.04
N ARG A 66 -2.78 2.21 -38.29
CA ARG A 66 -2.07 1.55 -39.40
C ARG A 66 -2.53 2.02 -40.77
N GLU A 67 -3.81 2.36 -40.93
CA GLU A 67 -4.33 2.92 -42.18
C GLU A 67 -3.86 4.37 -42.37
N ARG A 68 -3.94 5.19 -41.31
CA ARG A 68 -3.60 6.63 -41.37
C ARG A 68 -2.13 6.90 -41.70
N ILE A 69 -1.21 6.09 -41.17
CA ILE A 69 0.23 6.29 -41.42
C ILE A 69 0.65 6.02 -42.88
N LEU A 70 -0.19 5.36 -43.69
CA LEU A 70 0.12 5.11 -45.10
C LEU A 70 0.02 6.38 -45.96
N THR A 71 -0.77 7.35 -45.52
CA THR A 71 -1.03 8.60 -46.26
C THR A 71 -0.46 9.84 -45.57
N ASP A 72 0.11 9.71 -44.37
CA ASP A 72 0.72 10.82 -43.63
C ASP A 72 2.16 11.08 -44.12
N GLU A 73 2.46 12.33 -44.49
CA GLU A 73 3.74 12.71 -45.11
C GLU A 73 4.96 12.41 -44.22
N GLU A 74 4.87 12.68 -42.92
CA GLU A 74 5.96 12.42 -41.97
C GLU A 74 6.19 10.92 -41.78
N CYS A 75 5.12 10.12 -41.75
CA CYS A 75 5.22 8.66 -41.71
C CYS A 75 5.83 8.10 -43.01
N GLN A 76 5.44 8.63 -44.17
CA GLN A 76 6.04 8.25 -45.46
C GLN A 76 7.52 8.57 -45.53
N ALA A 77 7.94 9.74 -45.00
CA ALA A 77 9.35 10.08 -44.90
C ALA A 77 10.12 9.09 -44.01
N ALA A 78 9.54 8.67 -42.88
CA ALA A 78 10.14 7.65 -42.01
C ALA A 78 10.25 6.27 -42.70
N PHE A 79 9.24 5.86 -43.49
CA PHE A 79 9.33 4.64 -44.30
C PHE A 79 10.43 4.74 -45.37
N ALA A 80 10.44 5.82 -46.15
CA ALA A 80 11.42 6.05 -47.20
C ALA A 80 12.86 6.10 -46.64
N PHE A 81 13.04 6.66 -45.44
CA PHE A 81 14.33 6.68 -44.75
C PHE A 81 14.84 5.26 -44.45
N ALA A 82 13.98 4.39 -43.90
CA ALA A 82 14.36 3.00 -43.65
C ALA A 82 14.66 2.23 -44.94
N GLU A 83 13.90 2.45 -46.02
CA GLU A 83 14.12 1.81 -47.32
C GLU A 83 15.45 2.26 -47.96
N THR A 84 15.75 3.56 -47.88
CA THR A 84 16.97 4.14 -48.47
C THR A 84 18.21 3.70 -47.72
N THR A 85 18.17 3.78 -46.38
CA THR A 85 19.31 3.39 -45.53
C THR A 85 19.46 1.88 -45.45
N ARG A 86 18.38 1.10 -45.62
CA ARG A 86 18.36 -0.34 -45.38
C ARG A 86 18.88 -0.73 -43.98
N CYS A 87 18.60 0.12 -42.98
CA CYS A 87 19.02 -0.13 -41.60
C CYS A 87 18.23 -1.28 -40.94
N ILE A 88 17.06 -1.65 -41.47
CA ILE A 88 16.22 -2.77 -41.02
C ILE A 88 16.31 -3.92 -42.03
N LEU A 89 16.72 -5.11 -41.56
CA LEU A 89 16.79 -6.33 -42.37
C LEU A 89 15.48 -7.12 -42.32
N SER A 90 14.90 -7.25 -41.12
CA SER A 90 13.59 -7.87 -40.91
C SER A 90 13.00 -7.40 -39.60
N TYR A 91 11.70 -7.63 -39.41
CA TYR A 91 11.06 -7.43 -38.11
C TYR A 91 9.89 -8.39 -37.90
N GLU A 92 9.60 -8.65 -36.63
CA GLU A 92 8.45 -9.42 -36.18
C GLU A 92 7.55 -8.52 -35.33
N ARG A 93 6.24 -8.71 -35.43
CA ARG A 93 5.25 -7.94 -34.67
C ARG A 93 4.36 -8.88 -33.86
N THR A 94 4.16 -8.55 -32.59
CA THR A 94 3.32 -9.32 -31.67
C THR A 94 2.47 -8.38 -30.82
N PHE A 95 1.27 -8.81 -30.43
CA PHE A 95 0.40 -8.06 -29.52
C PHE A 95 0.37 -8.72 -28.15
N LEU A 96 0.62 -7.91 -27.13
CA LEU A 96 0.73 -8.32 -25.73
C LEU A 96 -0.37 -7.64 -24.92
N ARG A 97 -0.83 -8.31 -23.86
CA ARG A 97 -1.64 -7.68 -22.81
C ARG A 97 -0.68 -7.02 -21.80
N PRO A 98 -0.64 -5.69 -21.69
CA PRO A 98 0.25 -5.03 -20.74
C PRO A 98 -0.20 -5.27 -19.29
N VAL A 99 0.79 -5.37 -18.41
CA VAL A 99 0.64 -5.28 -16.95
C VAL A 99 1.58 -4.15 -16.52
N PHE A 100 1.07 -2.92 -16.50
CA PHE A 100 1.86 -1.72 -16.14
C PHE A 100 1.86 -1.45 -14.65
N GLU A 101 0.84 -1.94 -13.96
CA GLU A 101 0.69 -1.87 -12.52
C GLU A 101 1.00 -3.26 -11.95
N GLY A 102 2.10 -3.36 -11.22
CA GLY A 102 2.18 -4.30 -10.10
C GLY A 102 1.47 -3.65 -8.91
N GLU A 103 0.96 -4.42 -7.95
CA GLU A 103 0.33 -3.84 -6.76
C GLU A 103 1.34 -2.98 -5.99
N SER A 104 1.30 -1.67 -6.23
CA SER A 104 2.05 -0.68 -5.46
C SER A 104 1.47 -0.66 -4.06
N ARG A 105 2.23 -1.11 -3.06
CA ARG A 105 1.90 -0.84 -1.66
C ARG A 105 1.82 0.68 -1.49
N ASN A 106 0.69 1.18 -1.02
CA ASN A 106 0.48 2.61 -0.85
C ASN A 106 1.46 3.14 0.22
N ALA A 107 2.09 4.31 -0.01
CA ALA A 107 2.96 4.96 0.96
C ALA A 107 2.27 5.13 2.33
N GLU A 108 0.96 5.34 2.32
CA GLU A 108 0.13 5.43 3.53
C GLU A 108 0.09 4.12 4.31
N GLN A 109 -0.01 2.95 3.65
CA GLN A 109 0.01 1.65 4.34
C GLN A 109 1.35 1.38 5.02
N ILE A 110 2.46 1.81 4.40
CA ILE A 110 3.79 1.72 4.99
C ILE A 110 3.85 2.59 6.25
N GLN A 111 3.30 3.81 6.19
CA GLN A 111 3.24 4.72 7.33
C GLN A 111 2.36 4.17 8.47
N TRP A 112 1.15 3.68 8.19
CA TRP A 112 0.26 3.10 9.20
C TRP A 112 0.88 1.86 9.85
N ALA A 113 1.53 0.99 9.08
CA ALA A 113 2.23 -0.17 9.62
C ALA A 113 3.42 0.23 10.51
N ALA A 114 4.12 1.33 10.20
CA ALA A 114 5.16 1.86 11.08
C ALA A 114 4.55 2.41 12.38
N GLN A 115 3.47 3.21 12.29
CA GLN A 115 2.78 3.77 13.46
C GLN A 115 2.26 2.68 14.40
N LEU A 116 1.67 1.60 13.87
CA LEU A 116 1.24 0.45 14.66
C LEU A 116 2.39 -0.15 15.47
N ARG A 117 3.59 -0.25 14.89
CA ARG A 117 4.78 -0.79 15.57
C ARG A 117 5.35 0.14 16.64
N GLU A 118 5.05 1.43 16.58
CA GLU A 118 5.52 2.41 17.57
C GLU A 118 4.65 2.42 18.83
N ILE A 119 3.37 2.04 18.72
CA ILE A 119 2.40 2.05 19.84
C ILE A 119 2.94 1.42 21.12
N PRO A 120 3.51 0.20 21.12
CA PRO A 120 3.99 -0.42 22.36
C PRO A 120 5.04 0.43 23.06
N GLN A 121 5.97 1.03 22.32
CA GLN A 121 7.01 1.89 22.89
C GLN A 121 6.43 3.20 23.42
N THR A 122 5.43 3.77 22.75
CA THR A 122 4.71 4.96 23.23
C THR A 122 4.06 4.71 24.58
N PHE A 123 3.36 3.59 24.76
CA PHE A 123 2.77 3.24 26.06
C PHE A 123 3.82 2.88 27.11
N ARG A 124 4.90 2.18 26.75
CA ARG A 124 6.02 1.93 27.69
C ARG A 124 6.62 3.23 28.22
N ASN A 125 6.77 4.24 27.36
CA ASN A 125 7.31 5.54 27.74
C ASN A 125 6.34 6.37 28.59
N ALA A 126 5.04 6.22 28.36
CA ALA A 126 4.00 6.94 29.10
C ALA A 126 3.79 6.37 30.52
N LEU A 127 3.94 5.04 30.67
CA LEU A 127 3.86 4.36 31.95
C LEU A 127 5.04 4.77 32.84
N ARG A 128 4.76 5.34 34.02
CA ARG A 128 5.83 5.73 34.96
C ARG A 128 6.48 4.49 35.58
N ALA A 129 7.80 4.38 35.46
CA ALA A 129 8.58 3.35 36.14
C ALA A 129 8.80 3.70 37.62
N GLY A 130 8.79 2.68 38.50
CA GLY A 130 9.33 2.78 39.87
C GLY A 130 8.36 2.41 41.00
N ASP A 131 7.05 2.58 40.80
CA ASP A 131 6.03 2.17 41.78
C ASP A 131 4.80 1.58 41.10
N GLU A 132 4.57 0.28 41.30
CA GLU A 132 3.40 -0.40 40.73
C GLU A 132 2.08 0.09 41.30
N GLN A 133 2.07 0.63 42.52
CA GLN A 133 0.84 1.16 43.12
C GLN A 133 0.27 2.30 42.26
N ILE A 134 1.13 3.15 41.70
CA ILE A 134 0.73 4.28 40.87
C ILE A 134 0.02 3.83 39.59
N PHE A 135 0.59 2.90 38.83
CA PHE A 135 -0.01 2.50 37.56
C PHE A 135 -1.12 1.47 37.69
N ARG A 136 -1.27 0.84 38.87
CA ARG A 136 -2.40 -0.03 39.20
C ARG A 136 -3.51 0.71 39.93
N HIS A 137 -3.32 1.95 40.37
CA HIS A 137 -4.39 2.70 41.02
C HIS A 137 -5.51 3.05 40.02
N ARG A 138 -6.76 2.77 40.40
CA ARG A 138 -7.96 3.17 39.65
C ARG A 138 -8.48 4.51 40.20
N PRO A 139 -8.61 5.55 39.37
CA PRO A 139 -8.93 6.90 39.87
C PRO A 139 -10.33 7.04 40.47
N ALA A 140 -11.28 6.25 39.98
CA ALA A 140 -12.63 6.17 40.52
C ALA A 140 -13.26 4.80 40.26
N ALA A 141 -14.40 4.55 40.91
CA ALA A 141 -15.18 3.34 40.65
C ALA A 141 -15.68 3.33 39.19
N GLY A 142 -15.31 2.29 38.44
CA GLY A 142 -15.66 2.15 37.02
C GLY A 142 -14.64 2.78 36.06
N GLU A 143 -13.57 3.41 36.55
CA GLU A 143 -12.48 3.91 35.71
C GLU A 143 -11.31 2.92 35.68
N TRP A 144 -10.62 2.85 34.55
CA TRP A 144 -9.46 1.99 34.36
C TRP A 144 -8.20 2.59 34.98
N SER A 145 -7.38 1.73 35.56
CA SER A 145 -6.01 2.08 35.92
C SER A 145 -5.13 2.23 34.67
N ALA A 146 -3.94 2.83 34.83
CA ALA A 146 -3.00 2.98 33.73
C ALA A 146 -2.60 1.62 33.08
N ILE A 147 -2.45 0.56 33.88
CA ILE A 147 -2.14 -0.78 33.36
C ILE A 147 -3.34 -1.40 32.63
N GLU A 148 -4.56 -1.12 33.07
CA GLU A 148 -5.79 -1.55 32.39
C GLU A 148 -5.98 -0.83 31.04
N VAL A 149 -5.59 0.44 30.94
CA VAL A 149 -5.57 1.16 29.65
C VAL A 149 -4.59 0.50 28.66
N VAL A 150 -3.41 0.05 29.13
CA VAL A 150 -2.47 -0.73 28.29
C VAL A 150 -3.12 -2.05 27.85
N GLY A 151 -3.78 -2.75 28.77
CA GLY A 151 -4.51 -3.98 28.47
C GLY A 151 -5.62 -3.79 27.44
N HIS A 152 -6.42 -2.73 27.57
CA HIS A 152 -7.43 -2.36 26.59
C HIS A 152 -6.83 -2.17 25.19
N MET A 153 -5.62 -1.62 25.08
CA MET A 153 -4.95 -1.47 23.77
C MET A 153 -4.60 -2.82 23.13
N ILE A 154 -4.35 -3.87 23.91
CA ILE A 154 -4.14 -5.24 23.39
C ILE A 154 -5.42 -5.74 22.73
N ASP A 155 -6.54 -5.66 23.46
CA ASP A 155 -7.86 -6.09 22.99
C ASP A 155 -8.24 -5.29 21.74
N LYS A 156 -8.04 -3.98 21.78
CA LYS A 156 -8.32 -3.07 20.67
C LYS A 156 -7.55 -3.45 19.40
N MET A 157 -6.24 -3.72 19.50
CA MET A 157 -5.44 -4.15 18.34
C MET A 157 -5.91 -5.50 17.79
N SER A 158 -6.27 -6.43 18.67
CA SER A 158 -6.83 -7.74 18.29
C SER A 158 -8.17 -7.58 17.54
N HIS A 159 -9.11 -6.79 18.08
CA HIS A 159 -10.41 -6.55 17.46
C HIS A 159 -10.30 -5.83 16.11
N TRP A 160 -9.51 -4.76 16.03
CA TRP A 160 -9.37 -4.00 14.78
C TRP A 160 -8.62 -4.78 13.70
N SER A 161 -7.57 -5.52 14.04
CA SER A 161 -6.87 -6.38 13.08
C SER A 161 -7.79 -7.46 12.52
N ARG A 162 -8.62 -8.09 13.36
CA ARG A 162 -9.63 -9.05 12.91
C ARG A 162 -10.68 -8.42 12.00
N ARG A 163 -11.14 -7.19 12.29
CA ARG A 163 -12.07 -6.47 11.39
C ARG A 163 -11.44 -6.24 10.01
N VAL A 164 -10.18 -5.80 9.97
CA VAL A 164 -9.43 -5.61 8.73
C VAL A 164 -9.28 -6.92 7.95
N GLU A 165 -8.91 -8.01 8.62
CA GLU A 165 -8.81 -9.34 8.01
C GLU A 165 -10.14 -9.79 7.40
N ARG A 166 -11.24 -9.63 8.14
CA ARG A 166 -12.57 -9.98 7.65
C ARG A 166 -12.97 -9.15 6.44
N ILE A 167 -12.76 -7.84 6.43
CA ILE A 167 -13.08 -7.02 5.25
C ILE A 167 -12.21 -7.43 4.04
N ALA A 168 -10.95 -7.80 4.26
CA ALA A 168 -10.04 -8.24 3.21
C ALA A 168 -10.53 -9.51 2.51
N TYR A 169 -11.04 -10.50 3.26
CA TYR A 169 -11.34 -11.83 2.73
C TYR A 169 -12.83 -12.16 2.61
N GLU A 170 -13.72 -11.49 3.35
CA GLU A 170 -15.17 -11.69 3.30
C GLU A 170 -15.85 -10.62 2.44
N LYS A 171 -17.00 -10.96 1.85
CA LYS A 171 -17.82 -10.00 1.09
C LYS A 171 -18.72 -9.23 2.05
N ARG A 172 -18.34 -7.98 2.34
CA ARG A 172 -19.12 -7.02 3.14
C ARG A 172 -19.58 -7.59 4.51
N PRO A 173 -18.64 -8.02 5.35
CA PRO A 173 -18.94 -8.67 6.63
C PRO A 173 -19.60 -7.73 7.64
N THR A 174 -20.41 -8.28 8.55
CA THR A 174 -20.85 -7.57 9.76
C THR A 174 -19.73 -7.55 10.80
N LEU A 175 -19.42 -6.40 11.39
CA LEU A 175 -18.36 -6.22 12.37
C LEU A 175 -19.01 -5.93 13.74
N PRO A 176 -19.09 -6.92 14.64
CA PRO A 176 -19.71 -6.72 15.94
C PRO A 176 -18.90 -5.74 16.80
N GLY A 177 -19.63 -4.97 17.60
CA GLY A 177 -19.06 -4.26 18.75
C GLY A 177 -18.68 -5.25 19.85
N TYR A 178 -17.98 -4.75 20.86
CA TYR A 178 -17.59 -5.52 22.05
C TYR A 178 -17.66 -4.60 23.27
N ASP A 179 -17.89 -5.20 24.43
CA ASP A 179 -17.94 -4.49 25.71
C ASP A 179 -16.52 -4.36 26.26
N GLN A 180 -15.98 -3.14 26.18
CA GLN A 180 -14.60 -2.86 26.54
C GLN A 180 -14.35 -3.03 28.04
N ASP A 181 -15.32 -2.64 28.88
CA ASP A 181 -15.21 -2.74 30.34
C ASP A 181 -15.26 -4.20 30.78
N ALA A 182 -16.16 -4.99 30.18
CA ALA A 182 -16.27 -6.41 30.48
C ALA A 182 -15.00 -7.18 30.10
N GLU A 183 -14.42 -6.92 28.92
CA GLU A 183 -13.18 -7.60 28.48
C GLU A 183 -11.97 -7.24 29.35
N VAL A 184 -11.78 -5.96 29.70
CA VAL A 184 -10.69 -5.53 30.60
C VAL A 184 -10.77 -6.26 31.95
N LEU A 185 -11.98 -6.39 32.49
CA LEU A 185 -12.23 -7.13 33.73
C LEU A 185 -11.99 -8.64 33.57
N GLU A 186 -12.48 -9.25 32.49
CA GLU A 186 -12.32 -10.68 32.19
C GLU A 186 -10.85 -11.07 32.02
N HIS A 187 -10.07 -10.26 31.30
CA HIS A 187 -8.65 -10.50 31.06
C HIS A 187 -7.77 -10.19 32.29
N GLY A 188 -8.31 -9.52 33.31
CA GLY A 188 -7.63 -9.34 34.59
C GLY A 188 -6.35 -8.49 34.52
N TYR A 189 -6.30 -7.52 33.59
CA TYR A 189 -5.10 -6.70 33.33
C TYR A 189 -4.58 -5.97 34.57
N GLN A 190 -5.48 -5.64 35.49
CA GLN A 190 -5.15 -5.07 36.79
C GLN A 190 -4.09 -5.85 37.58
N GLN A 191 -4.02 -7.17 37.39
CA GLN A 191 -3.09 -8.08 38.08
C GLN A 191 -2.01 -8.64 37.15
N ALA A 192 -1.97 -8.20 35.88
CA ALA A 192 -1.01 -8.70 34.91
C ALA A 192 0.43 -8.28 35.26
N ASP A 193 1.39 -9.12 34.86
CA ASP A 193 2.81 -8.76 34.84
C ASP A 193 3.03 -7.72 33.72
N PRO A 194 3.53 -6.51 34.04
CA PRO A 194 3.75 -5.47 33.04
C PRO A 194 4.67 -5.90 31.89
N ALA A 195 5.68 -6.74 32.17
CA ALA A 195 6.60 -7.21 31.13
C ALA A 195 5.86 -8.06 30.09
N VAL A 196 5.05 -9.02 30.56
CA VAL A 196 4.22 -9.89 29.71
C VAL A 196 3.18 -9.05 28.96
N LEU A 197 2.52 -8.12 29.64
CA LEU A 197 1.49 -7.27 29.05
C LEU A 197 2.02 -6.47 27.84
N PHE A 198 3.22 -5.90 27.97
CA PHE A 198 3.81 -5.17 26.85
C PHE A 198 4.38 -6.08 25.75
N GLU A 199 4.77 -7.32 26.05
CA GLU A 199 5.08 -8.33 25.02
C GLU A 199 3.83 -8.67 24.21
N ASP A 200 2.69 -8.83 24.87
CA ASP A 200 1.40 -9.09 24.22
C ASP A 200 0.96 -7.90 23.35
N LEU A 201 1.05 -6.67 23.86
CA LEU A 201 0.78 -5.46 23.07
C LEU A 201 1.67 -5.39 21.83
N GLN A 202 2.97 -5.64 22.00
CA GLN A 202 3.92 -5.68 20.89
C GLN A 202 3.55 -6.75 19.85
N GLN A 203 3.12 -7.92 20.29
CA GLN A 203 2.69 -9.00 19.41
C GLN A 203 1.43 -8.62 18.62
N GLN A 204 0.41 -8.02 19.24
CA GLN A 204 -0.81 -7.61 18.54
C GLN A 204 -0.53 -6.49 17.54
N CYS A 205 0.26 -5.49 17.93
CA CYS A 205 0.69 -4.41 17.06
C CYS A 205 1.47 -4.92 15.84
N GLU A 206 2.41 -5.86 16.02
CA GLU A 206 3.17 -6.41 14.90
C GLU A 206 2.29 -7.25 13.97
N ARG A 207 1.39 -8.08 14.50
CA ARG A 207 0.44 -8.85 13.68
C ARG A 207 -0.42 -7.93 12.83
N PHE A 208 -0.91 -6.84 13.42
CA PHE A 208 -1.71 -5.88 12.69
C PHE A 208 -0.88 -5.13 11.63
N ALA A 209 0.32 -4.66 11.99
CA ALA A 209 1.22 -3.98 11.05
C ALA A 209 1.60 -4.89 9.86
N ALA A 210 1.87 -6.17 10.12
CA ALA A 210 2.17 -7.15 9.09
C ALA A 210 0.97 -7.39 8.15
N LEU A 211 -0.25 -7.49 8.70
CA LEU A 211 -1.48 -7.59 7.91
C LEU A 211 -1.64 -6.35 7.00
N VAL A 212 -1.56 -5.14 7.56
CA VAL A 212 -1.67 -3.88 6.80
C VAL A 212 -0.65 -3.80 5.67
N ALA A 213 0.60 -4.19 5.95
CA ALA A 213 1.69 -4.17 4.96
C ALA A 213 1.55 -5.25 3.87
N ALA A 214 0.83 -6.33 4.13
CA ALA A 214 0.60 -7.42 3.19
C ALA A 214 -0.61 -7.19 2.27
N LEU A 215 -1.56 -6.33 2.67
CA LEU A 215 -2.78 -6.09 1.89
C LEU A 215 -2.50 -5.28 0.61
N PRO A 216 -3.14 -5.65 -0.52
CA PRO A 216 -3.07 -4.84 -1.72
C PRO A 216 -3.78 -3.50 -1.51
N SER A 217 -3.21 -2.41 -2.03
CA SER A 217 -3.81 -1.08 -1.92
C SER A 217 -5.20 -0.98 -2.56
N SER A 218 -5.49 -1.83 -3.55
CA SER A 218 -6.82 -1.98 -4.14
C SER A 218 -7.90 -2.50 -3.17
N ALA A 219 -7.52 -3.11 -2.04
CA ALA A 219 -8.45 -3.58 -1.01
C ALA A 219 -8.90 -2.48 -0.03
N LEU A 220 -8.20 -1.34 0.04
CA LEU A 220 -8.50 -0.25 0.97
C LEU A 220 -9.96 0.26 0.90
N PRO A 221 -10.59 0.38 -0.29
CA PRO A 221 -11.99 0.82 -0.40
C PRO A 221 -13.03 -0.27 -0.09
N ARG A 222 -12.63 -1.52 0.18
CA ARG A 222 -13.58 -2.58 0.56
C ARG A 222 -14.25 -2.23 1.89
N GLU A 223 -15.50 -2.62 2.05
CA GLU A 223 -16.30 -2.25 3.22
C GLU A 223 -16.74 -3.46 4.04
N GLY A 224 -16.93 -3.24 5.35
CA GLY A 224 -17.77 -4.04 6.24
C GLY A 224 -18.86 -3.16 6.89
N ILE A 225 -19.77 -3.76 7.64
CA ILE A 225 -20.84 -3.06 8.37
C ILE A 225 -20.56 -3.17 9.86
N HIS A 226 -20.06 -2.10 10.48
CA HIS A 226 -19.90 -1.99 11.92
C HIS A 226 -21.24 -1.86 12.62
N GLY A 227 -21.42 -2.57 13.74
CA GLY A 227 -22.67 -2.56 14.52
C GLY A 227 -23.06 -1.21 15.12
N GLU A 228 -22.13 -0.24 15.13
CA GLU A 228 -22.29 1.08 15.75
C GLU A 228 -22.08 2.20 14.72
N TYR A 229 -20.95 2.17 14.00
CA TYR A 229 -20.61 3.18 13.00
C TYR A 229 -21.22 2.95 11.60
N GLY A 230 -21.88 1.82 11.36
CA GLY A 230 -22.42 1.48 10.04
C GLY A 230 -21.32 1.08 9.05
N PRO A 231 -21.47 1.38 7.74
CA PRO A 231 -20.46 1.04 6.74
C PRO A 231 -19.10 1.66 7.08
N MET A 232 -18.06 0.82 7.15
CA MET A 232 -16.68 1.24 7.33
C MET A 232 -15.80 0.58 6.28
N THR A 233 -14.90 1.36 5.67
CA THR A 233 -13.90 0.84 4.75
C THR A 233 -12.77 0.16 5.51
N LEU A 234 -12.03 -0.72 4.82
CA LEU A 234 -10.82 -1.35 5.34
C LEU A 234 -9.82 -0.28 5.79
N GLN A 235 -9.66 0.78 4.99
CA GLN A 235 -8.84 1.94 5.35
C GLN A 235 -9.28 2.58 6.67
N GLN A 236 -10.57 2.87 6.84
CA GLN A 236 -11.10 3.44 8.09
C GLN A 236 -10.86 2.51 9.28
N CYS A 237 -10.96 1.19 9.09
CA CYS A 237 -10.65 0.21 10.14
C CYS A 237 -9.16 0.14 10.51
N ILE A 238 -8.25 0.49 9.60
CA ILE A 238 -6.82 0.63 9.92
C ILE A 238 -6.56 1.92 10.71
N GLN A 239 -7.19 3.02 10.31
CA GLN A 239 -6.94 4.35 10.88
C GLN A 239 -7.57 4.54 12.26
N ALA A 240 -8.78 4.03 12.49
CA ALA A 240 -9.51 4.21 13.75
C ALA A 240 -8.71 3.90 15.03
N PRO A 241 -8.02 2.73 15.15
CA PRO A 241 -7.20 2.47 16.33
C PRO A 241 -6.00 3.42 16.46
N LEU A 242 -5.37 3.80 15.34
CA LEU A 242 -4.24 4.75 15.31
C LEU A 242 -4.66 6.15 15.80
N GLU A 243 -5.81 6.63 15.34
CA GLU A 243 -6.35 7.94 15.71
C GLU A 243 -6.70 8.01 17.21
N SER A 244 -7.08 6.87 17.82
CA SER A 244 -7.43 6.81 19.24
C SER A 244 -6.24 6.77 20.20
N VAL A 245 -5.00 6.57 19.72
CA VAL A 245 -3.82 6.36 20.60
C VAL A 245 -3.61 7.54 21.56
N ALA A 246 -3.74 8.78 21.07
CA ALA A 246 -3.48 9.97 21.88
C ALA A 246 -4.45 10.08 23.08
N GLU A 247 -5.73 9.79 22.86
CA GLU A 247 -6.76 9.81 23.92
C GLU A 247 -6.45 8.78 25.01
N HIS A 248 -5.94 7.60 24.64
CA HIS A 248 -5.62 6.54 25.60
C HIS A 248 -4.34 6.85 26.39
N ILE A 249 -3.38 7.55 25.76
CA ILE A 249 -2.21 8.06 26.48
C ILE A 249 -2.62 9.13 27.49
N GLU A 250 -3.56 10.02 27.14
CA GLU A 250 -4.10 11.01 28.08
C GLU A 250 -4.85 10.35 29.24
N GLN A 251 -5.68 9.33 28.96
CA GLN A 251 -6.37 8.55 29.98
C GLN A 251 -5.36 7.89 30.95
N LEU A 252 -4.31 7.26 30.43
CA LEU A 252 -3.23 6.66 31.21
C LEU A 252 -2.52 7.70 32.09
N HIS A 253 -2.19 8.87 31.55
CA HIS A 253 -1.55 9.94 32.31
C HIS A 253 -2.45 10.48 33.42
N THR A 254 -3.74 10.66 33.14
CA THR A 254 -4.73 11.12 34.11
C THR A 254 -4.82 10.12 35.26
N ALA A 255 -4.88 8.83 34.97
CA ALA A 255 -4.96 7.81 36.00
C ALA A 255 -3.75 7.83 36.96
N GLN A 256 -2.55 7.99 36.42
CA GLN A 256 -1.33 8.11 37.23
C GLN A 256 -1.26 9.42 38.02
N GLN A 257 -1.82 10.52 37.52
CA GLN A 257 -1.83 11.80 38.22
C GLN A 257 -2.73 11.77 39.46
N VAL A 258 -3.89 11.13 39.36
CA VAL A 258 -4.79 10.95 40.51
C VAL A 258 -4.11 10.11 41.59
N ALA A 259 -3.49 8.99 41.20
CA ALA A 259 -2.74 8.15 42.13
C ALA A 259 -1.64 8.94 42.87
N LEU A 260 -0.87 9.77 42.14
CA LEU A 260 0.19 10.60 42.75
C LEU A 260 -0.36 11.66 43.70
N ALA A 261 -1.51 12.24 43.41
CA ALA A 261 -2.15 13.23 44.28
C ALA A 261 -2.58 12.59 45.61
N GLU A 262 -3.20 11.41 45.55
CA GLU A 262 -3.65 10.69 46.75
C GLU A 262 -2.48 10.18 47.59
N HIS A 263 -1.43 9.62 46.97
CA HIS A 263 -0.22 9.18 47.67
C HIS A 263 0.57 10.32 48.32
N ALA A 264 0.42 11.56 47.86
CA ALA A 264 1.05 12.73 48.48
C ALA A 264 0.30 13.26 49.70
N GLU A 265 -0.96 12.84 49.89
CA GLU A 265 -1.83 13.22 51.02
C GLU A 265 -1.77 12.22 52.19
N GLU A 266 -1.20 11.02 51.99
CA GLU A 266 -0.95 9.98 53.00
C GLU A 266 0.41 10.11 53.71
#